data_AF-A0A2W6CPK7-F1
#
_entry.id   AF-A0A2W6CPK7-F1
#
_cell.length_a   1.000
_cell.length_b   1.000
_cell.length_c   1.000
_cell.angle_alpha   90.00
_cell.angle_beta   90.00
_cell.angle_gamma   90.00
#
_symmetry.space_group_name_H-M   'P 1'
#
loop_
_entity.id
_entity.type
_entity.pdbx_description
1 polymer ?
#
loop_
_entity_poly.entity_id
_entity_poly.type
_entity_poly.pdbx_seq_one_letter_code
_entity_poly.pdbx_strand_id
1 'polypeptide(L)'
;MPVSTRDLLRWSEALAGIARTGLGFTQNLYEKERFEEVLKVAADIRTCAEEEIPANGSAIASASLVHDWLEVVGQGVAGYVTPKVAVGAVVGNDQDEMLLVKRADSGVWLYPTGWADVGYSASEVVVKEVREETGIESEPLRLIAVLDGLRLGFTRVPLYSLLFHCRAIGGELRAHPLECAAVGWFAEDDMPFPLAGEQHWSPHAFAALRGEEVDVFFDRPRNPTWRGGEPD
;
A
#
# COMPACT_ATOMS: atom_id res chain seq x y z
N MET A 1 16.94 20.01 -4.97
CA MET A 1 15.96 21.01 -4.48
C MET A 1 16.08 21.08 -2.97
N PRO A 2 15.86 22.23 -2.32
CA PRO A 2 15.80 22.29 -0.86
C PRO A 2 14.63 21.43 -0.35
N VAL A 3 14.79 20.83 0.84
CA VAL A 3 13.73 20.04 1.50
C VAL A 3 12.60 20.99 1.89
N SER A 4 11.35 20.63 1.57
CA SER A 4 10.18 21.45 1.93
C SER A 4 9.58 21.03 3.27
N THR A 5 8.83 21.93 3.90
CA THR A 5 8.03 21.63 5.10
C THR A 5 7.10 20.43 4.90
N ARG A 6 6.53 20.28 3.69
CA ARG A 6 5.69 19.14 3.31
C ARG A 6 6.48 17.83 3.30
N ASP A 7 7.74 17.86 2.89
CA ASP A 7 8.63 16.69 2.93
C ASP A 7 8.94 16.28 4.37
N LEU A 8 9.22 17.26 5.25
CA LEU A 8 9.49 17.01 6.66
C LEU A 8 8.27 16.38 7.37
N LEU A 9 7.07 16.92 7.17
CA LEU A 9 5.84 16.36 7.74
C LEU A 9 5.59 14.91 7.27
N ARG A 10 5.79 14.64 5.97
CA ARG A 10 5.65 13.29 5.42
C ARG A 10 6.65 12.32 6.06
N TRP A 11 7.92 12.71 6.19
CA TRP A 11 8.97 11.87 6.78
C TRP A 11 8.70 11.58 8.26
N SER A 12 8.24 12.58 9.01
CA SER A 12 7.85 12.40 10.40
C SER A 12 6.75 11.35 10.54
N GLU A 13 5.65 11.51 9.81
CA GLU A 13 4.51 10.58 9.88
C GLU A 13 4.89 9.16 9.43
N ALA A 14 5.75 9.02 8.40
CA ALA A 14 6.25 7.73 7.95
C ALA A 14 7.07 7.01 9.04
N LEU A 15 8.05 7.71 9.62
CA LEU A 15 8.90 7.16 10.68
C LEU A 15 8.08 6.82 11.94
N ALA A 16 7.15 7.69 12.33
CA ALA A 16 6.26 7.45 13.45
C ALA A 16 5.34 6.24 13.20
N GLY A 17 4.79 6.11 11.99
CA GLY A 17 3.95 4.98 11.60
C GLY A 17 4.67 3.64 11.66
N ILE A 18 5.88 3.57 11.10
CA ILE A 18 6.74 2.36 11.13
C ILE A 18 7.06 1.99 12.58
N ALA A 19 7.48 2.96 13.39
CA ALA A 19 7.86 2.72 14.77
C ALA A 19 6.68 2.28 15.65
N ARG A 20 5.51 2.92 15.51
CA ARG A 20 4.29 2.53 16.24
C ARG A 20 3.81 1.14 15.85
N THR A 21 3.90 0.79 14.57
CA THR A 21 3.61 -0.56 14.09
C THR A 21 4.58 -1.57 14.71
N GLY A 22 5.88 -1.28 14.67
CA GLY A 22 6.91 -2.09 15.31
C GLY A 22 6.66 -2.32 16.80
N LEU A 23 6.37 -1.26 17.55
CA LEU A 23 6.04 -1.32 18.98
C LEU A 23 4.78 -2.14 19.28
N GLY A 24 3.78 -2.09 18.39
CA GLY A 24 2.55 -2.85 18.52
C GLY A 24 2.72 -4.36 18.39
N PHE A 25 3.74 -4.82 17.64
CA PHE A 25 3.93 -6.25 17.34
C PHE A 25 5.14 -6.90 18.03
N THR A 26 6.19 -6.15 18.33
CA THR A 26 7.40 -6.73 18.94
C THR A 26 7.24 -6.99 20.44
N GLN A 27 7.79 -8.13 20.90
CA GLN A 27 7.96 -8.43 22.33
C GLN A 27 9.42 -8.26 22.79
N ASN A 28 10.36 -8.03 21.86
CA ASN A 28 11.77 -7.85 22.15
C ASN A 28 12.02 -6.44 22.71
N LEU A 29 12.55 -6.36 23.94
CA LEU A 29 12.81 -5.08 24.62
C LEU A 29 13.79 -4.19 23.84
N TYR A 30 14.80 -4.77 23.20
CA TYR A 30 15.76 -3.99 22.41
C TYR A 30 15.14 -3.39 21.15
N GLU A 31 14.13 -4.05 20.57
CA GLU A 31 13.41 -3.51 19.41
C GLU A 31 12.44 -2.41 19.83
N LYS A 32 11.78 -2.58 20.99
CA LYS A 32 10.94 -1.53 21.56
C LYS A 32 11.73 -0.24 21.79
N GLU A 33 12.89 -0.33 22.44
CA GLU A 33 13.76 0.82 22.68
C GLU A 33 14.14 1.53 21.37
N ARG A 34 14.49 0.76 20.32
CA ARG A 34 14.83 1.32 19.01
C ARG A 34 13.64 2.01 18.35
N PHE A 35 12.45 1.44 18.42
CA PHE A 35 11.26 2.08 17.85
C PHE A 35 10.86 3.34 18.64
N GLU A 36 11.04 3.37 19.96
CA GLU A 36 10.87 4.59 20.75
C GLU A 36 11.88 5.68 20.35
N GLU A 37 13.13 5.33 20.02
CA GLU A 37 14.12 6.27 19.48
C GLU A 37 13.68 6.83 18.12
N VAL A 38 13.15 6.00 17.23
CA VAL A 38 12.60 6.45 15.93
C VAL A 38 11.44 7.43 16.14
N LEU A 39 10.57 7.21 17.14
CA LEU A 39 9.48 8.15 17.46
C LEU A 39 9.99 9.52 17.91
N LYS A 40 11.09 9.58 18.67
CA LYS A 40 11.69 10.85 19.10
C LYS A 40 12.21 11.63 17.90
N VAL A 41 12.92 10.97 16.98
CA VAL A 41 13.41 11.60 15.74
C VAL A 41 12.25 12.07 14.87
N ALA A 42 11.19 11.27 14.74
CA ALA A 42 9.99 11.65 14.01
C ALA A 42 9.32 12.89 14.62
N ALA A 43 9.24 12.99 15.94
CA ALA A 43 8.64 14.13 16.63
C ALA A 43 9.44 15.41 16.42
N ASP A 44 10.77 15.35 16.49
CA ASP A 44 11.65 16.50 16.24
C ASP A 44 11.47 17.04 14.80
N ILE A 45 11.34 16.13 13.82
CA ILE A 45 11.06 16.51 12.43
C ILE A 45 9.73 17.26 12.31
N ARG A 46 8.69 16.79 13.01
CA ARG A 46 7.36 17.41 12.98
C ARG A 46 7.35 18.78 13.63
N THR A 47 7.92 18.90 14.83
CA THR A 47 8.01 20.19 15.53
C THR A 47 8.78 21.21 14.69
N CYS A 48 9.90 20.82 14.08
CA CYS A 48 10.67 21.70 13.20
C CYS A 48 9.85 22.15 11.97
N ALA A 49 9.06 21.25 11.39
CA ALA A 49 8.20 21.58 10.25
C ALA A 49 7.02 22.50 10.64
N GLU A 50 6.46 22.35 11.84
CA GLU A 50 5.34 23.17 12.33
C GLU A 50 5.79 24.59 12.75
N GLU A 51 7.05 24.77 13.19
CA GLU A 51 7.63 26.09 13.51
C GLU A 51 7.81 27.02 12.29
N GLU A 52 7.85 26.46 11.07
CA GLU A 52 7.93 27.24 9.82
C GLU A 52 6.55 27.77 9.34
N ILE A 53 5.43 27.38 9.98
CA ILE A 53 4.07 27.80 9.62
C ILE A 53 3.66 29.04 10.44
N PRO A 54 3.34 30.19 9.81
CA PRO A 54 2.94 31.39 10.55
C PRO A 54 1.60 31.19 11.31
N ALA A 55 1.73 31.10 12.63
CA ALA A 55 0.74 31.28 13.70
C ALA A 55 -0.76 31.15 13.35
N ASN A 56 -1.33 30.01 13.74
CA ASN A 56 -2.65 29.91 14.39
C ASN A 56 -2.81 28.62 15.23
N GLY A 57 -1.83 27.72 15.24
CA GLY A 57 -1.75 26.57 16.16
C GLY A 57 -0.63 26.76 17.17
N SER A 58 -0.87 26.41 18.43
CA SER A 58 0.19 26.31 19.45
C SER A 58 1.25 25.32 18.98
N ALA A 59 2.53 25.71 18.97
CA ALA A 59 3.63 24.78 18.73
C ALA A 59 3.53 23.60 19.71
N ILE A 60 3.31 22.39 19.20
CA ILE A 60 3.26 21.19 20.03
C ILE A 60 4.71 20.74 20.26
N ALA A 61 5.14 20.69 21.52
CA ALA A 61 6.49 20.28 21.87
C ALA A 61 6.73 18.81 21.46
N SER A 62 7.91 18.51 20.90
CA SER A 62 8.32 17.16 20.49
C SER A 62 8.06 16.09 21.57
N ALA A 63 8.36 16.40 22.83
CA ALA A 63 8.07 15.50 23.96
C ALA A 63 6.57 15.20 24.15
N SER A 64 5.69 16.15 23.87
CA SER A 64 4.23 15.96 23.88
C SER A 64 3.79 15.06 22.72
N LEU A 65 4.35 15.24 21.52
CA LEU A 65 4.04 14.39 20.36
C LEU A 65 4.46 12.93 20.59
N VAL A 66 5.66 12.71 21.13
CA VAL A 66 6.11 11.36 21.50
C VAL A 66 5.18 10.77 22.55
N HIS A 67 4.81 11.54 23.56
CA HIS A 67 3.88 11.10 24.59
C HIS A 67 2.51 10.74 24.00
N ASP A 68 1.89 11.61 23.20
CA ASP A 68 0.61 11.38 22.55
C ASP A 68 0.66 10.14 21.63
N TRP A 69 1.74 9.97 20.86
CA TRP A 69 1.92 8.78 20.03
C TRP A 69 2.06 7.52 20.87
N LEU A 70 2.85 7.54 21.94
CA LEU A 70 3.03 6.41 22.86
C LEU A 70 1.76 6.11 23.67
N GLU A 71 0.94 7.11 24.02
CA GLU A 71 -0.38 6.91 24.63
C GLU A 71 -1.32 6.15 23.71
N VAL A 72 -1.23 6.40 22.39
CA VAL A 72 -1.96 5.62 21.38
C VAL A 72 -1.28 4.26 21.11
N VAL A 73 0.01 4.10 21.44
CA VAL A 73 0.67 2.78 21.59
C VAL A 73 0.26 2.15 22.93
N GLY A 74 -1.04 2.12 23.21
CA GLY A 74 -1.59 1.29 24.26
C GLY A 74 -1.69 -0.15 23.77
N GLN A 75 -1.42 -1.12 24.65
CA GLN A 75 -2.12 -2.40 24.53
C GLN A 75 -3.62 -2.12 24.73
N GLY A 76 -4.33 -1.86 23.64
CA GLY A 76 -5.79 -1.83 23.62
C GLY A 76 -6.50 -0.46 23.67
N VAL A 77 -5.85 0.70 23.56
CA VAL A 77 -6.59 1.95 23.19
C VAL A 77 -6.77 1.96 21.67
N ALA A 78 -7.68 1.08 21.25
CA ALA A 78 -7.94 0.76 19.88
C ALA A 78 -8.43 2.00 19.12
N GLY A 79 -7.62 2.43 18.14
CA GLY A 79 -8.15 3.05 16.95
C GLY A 79 -9.31 2.20 16.44
N TYR A 80 -10.40 2.87 16.06
CA TYR A 80 -11.57 2.22 15.47
C TYR A 80 -11.08 1.15 14.49
N VAL A 81 -11.50 -0.11 14.70
CA VAL A 81 -11.00 -1.22 13.88
C VAL A 81 -11.49 -0.99 12.45
N THR A 82 -10.59 -0.54 11.58
CA THR A 82 -10.87 -0.41 10.16
C THR A 82 -10.48 -1.70 9.44
N PRO A 83 -11.04 -1.95 8.25
CA PRO A 83 -10.39 -2.81 7.28
C PRO A 83 -8.94 -2.37 7.06
N LYS A 84 -8.05 -3.32 6.81
CA LYS A 84 -6.70 -3.00 6.35
C LYS A 84 -6.76 -2.49 4.91
N VAL A 85 -5.75 -1.74 4.50
CA VAL A 85 -5.64 -1.27 3.11
C VAL A 85 -4.42 -1.92 2.48
N ALA A 86 -4.62 -2.53 1.33
CA ALA A 86 -3.56 -2.99 0.46
C ALA A 86 -3.63 -2.23 -0.87
N VAL A 87 -2.52 -2.19 -1.59
CA VAL A 87 -2.45 -1.63 -2.94
C VAL A 87 -1.99 -2.69 -3.92
N GLY A 88 -2.43 -2.60 -5.16
CA GLY A 88 -2.00 -3.46 -6.26
C GLY A 88 -1.68 -2.64 -7.50
N ALA A 89 -0.82 -3.18 -8.36
CA ALA A 89 -0.34 -2.50 -9.56
C ALA A 89 -0.60 -3.32 -10.83
N VAL A 90 -1.53 -2.88 -11.67
CA VAL A 90 -1.65 -3.34 -13.06
C VAL A 90 -0.64 -2.56 -13.88
N VAL A 91 0.55 -3.11 -14.07
CA VAL A 91 1.63 -2.47 -14.83
C VAL A 91 1.66 -3.05 -16.25
N GLY A 92 1.46 -2.19 -17.25
CA GLY A 92 1.60 -2.54 -18.66
C GLY A 92 2.96 -2.14 -19.26
N ASN A 93 3.40 -2.88 -20.27
CA ASN A 93 4.51 -2.51 -21.15
C ASN A 93 4.00 -2.11 -22.55
N ASP A 94 4.92 -1.76 -23.46
CA ASP A 94 4.59 -1.36 -24.84
C ASP A 94 4.11 -2.53 -25.74
N GLN A 95 4.05 -3.76 -25.21
CA GLN A 95 3.63 -4.98 -25.90
C GLN A 95 2.24 -5.46 -25.45
N ASP A 96 1.48 -4.62 -24.74
CA ASP A 96 0.18 -4.96 -24.14
C ASP A 96 0.25 -6.14 -23.15
N GLU A 97 1.42 -6.38 -22.56
CA GLU A 97 1.64 -7.41 -21.54
C GLU A 97 1.58 -6.81 -20.14
N MET A 98 1.08 -7.60 -19.20
CA MET A 98 0.96 -7.26 -17.79
C MET A 98 2.11 -7.85 -16.96
N LEU A 99 2.66 -7.05 -16.05
CA LEU A 99 3.65 -7.49 -15.08
C LEU A 99 3.01 -8.33 -13.98
N LEU A 100 3.55 -9.52 -13.75
CA LEU A 100 3.14 -10.39 -12.65
C LEU A 100 4.33 -10.89 -11.83
N VAL A 101 4.08 -11.13 -10.56
CA VAL A 101 4.99 -11.74 -9.59
C VAL A 101 4.49 -13.12 -9.20
N LYS A 102 5.39 -14.08 -9.09
CA LYS A 102 5.12 -15.40 -8.51
C LYS A 102 5.58 -15.38 -7.06
N ARG A 103 4.65 -15.46 -6.11
CA ARG A 103 4.99 -15.46 -4.69
C ARG A 103 5.88 -16.66 -4.32
N ALA A 104 6.92 -16.42 -3.54
CA ALA A 104 7.85 -17.47 -3.11
C ALA A 104 7.20 -18.51 -2.17
N ASP A 105 6.21 -18.10 -1.37
CA ASP A 105 5.57 -18.93 -0.35
C ASP A 105 4.55 -19.94 -0.91
N SER A 106 3.80 -19.52 -1.92
CA SER A 106 2.61 -20.22 -2.43
C SER A 106 2.77 -20.64 -3.88
N GLY A 107 3.72 -20.03 -4.62
CA GLY A 107 3.91 -20.27 -6.04
C GLY A 107 2.77 -19.75 -6.92
N VAL A 108 1.86 -18.94 -6.37
CA VAL A 108 0.74 -18.32 -7.08
C VAL A 108 1.18 -16.99 -7.69
N TRP A 109 0.72 -16.73 -8.90
CA TRP A 109 0.95 -15.48 -9.63
C TRP A 109 -0.10 -14.43 -9.29
N LEU A 110 0.33 -13.19 -9.17
CA LEU A 110 -0.52 -12.01 -8.99
C LEU A 110 0.21 -10.77 -9.53
N TYR A 111 -0.52 -9.68 -9.73
CA TYR A 111 0.12 -8.37 -9.89
C TYR A 111 0.95 -7.98 -8.65
N PRO A 112 1.95 -7.07 -8.78
CA PRO A 112 2.66 -6.55 -7.63
C PRO A 112 1.72 -5.93 -6.60
N THR A 113 1.89 -6.27 -5.32
CA THR A 113 0.93 -5.87 -4.28
C THR A 113 1.52 -5.87 -2.88
N GLY A 114 1.14 -4.89 -2.06
CA GLY A 114 1.61 -4.77 -0.69
C GLY A 114 0.64 -4.03 0.21
N TRP A 115 1.00 -3.93 1.49
CA TRP A 115 0.25 -3.15 2.47
C TRP A 115 0.42 -1.65 2.23
N ALA A 116 -0.63 -0.86 2.47
CA ALA A 116 -0.50 0.59 2.46
C ALA A 116 0.30 1.05 3.68
N ASP A 117 1.57 1.42 3.48
CA ASP A 117 2.45 1.92 4.52
C ASP A 117 2.06 3.34 4.97
N VAL A 118 2.11 3.57 6.29
CA VAL A 118 1.89 4.90 6.87
C VAL A 118 2.97 5.87 6.39
N GLY A 119 2.57 7.11 6.08
CA GLY A 119 3.45 8.15 5.58
C GLY A 119 3.69 8.13 4.07
N TYR A 120 3.09 7.17 3.36
CA TYR A 120 3.04 7.12 1.90
C TYR A 120 1.59 7.26 1.43
N SER A 121 1.39 7.98 0.32
CA SER A 121 0.16 7.89 -0.45
C SER A 121 0.03 6.52 -1.11
N ALA A 122 -1.19 6.08 -1.40
CA ALA A 122 -1.42 4.77 -2.04
C ALA A 122 -0.64 4.60 -3.35
N SER A 123 -0.52 5.66 -4.16
CA SER A 123 0.26 5.63 -5.40
C SER A 123 1.77 5.59 -5.17
N GLU A 124 2.28 6.21 -4.10
CA GLU A 124 3.70 6.06 -3.73
C GLU A 124 4.02 4.62 -3.30
N VAL A 125 3.11 3.98 -2.54
CA VAL A 125 3.26 2.57 -2.17
C VAL A 125 3.25 1.68 -3.42
N VAL A 126 2.33 1.92 -4.37
CA VAL A 126 2.32 1.16 -5.64
C VAL A 126 3.66 1.21 -6.36
N VAL A 127 4.26 2.40 -6.51
CA VAL A 127 5.58 2.54 -7.17
C VAL A 127 6.67 1.82 -6.39
N LYS A 128 6.63 1.90 -5.05
CA LYS A 128 7.55 1.20 -4.16
C LYS A 128 7.45 -0.32 -4.35
N GLU A 129 6.25 -0.89 -4.24
CA GLU A 129 6.02 -2.34 -4.36
C GLU A 129 6.44 -2.88 -5.72
N VAL A 130 6.08 -2.21 -6.83
CA VAL A 130 6.51 -2.64 -8.17
C VAL A 130 8.03 -2.71 -8.25
N ARG A 131 8.72 -1.68 -7.76
CA ARG A 131 10.19 -1.63 -7.81
C ARG A 131 10.84 -2.67 -6.92
N GLU A 132 10.33 -2.87 -5.71
CA GLU A 132 10.88 -3.83 -4.74
C GLU A 132 10.68 -5.28 -5.21
N GLU A 133 9.48 -5.63 -5.68
CA GLU A 133 9.14 -7.01 -6.07
C GLU A 133 9.72 -7.41 -7.42
N THR A 134 9.86 -6.46 -8.36
CA THR A 134 10.14 -6.77 -9.78
C THR A 134 11.33 -6.04 -10.39
N GLY A 135 11.89 -5.03 -9.73
CA GLY A 135 12.95 -4.17 -10.27
C GLY A 135 12.50 -3.19 -11.36
N ILE A 136 11.21 -3.19 -11.72
CA ILE A 136 10.63 -2.29 -12.72
C ILE A 136 10.31 -0.93 -12.11
N GLU A 137 10.59 0.14 -12.84
CA GLU A 137 10.15 1.49 -12.52
C GLU A 137 8.80 1.75 -13.20
N SER A 138 7.84 2.28 -12.46
CA SER A 138 6.48 2.49 -12.96
C SER A 138 5.94 3.87 -12.65
N GLU A 139 5.04 4.34 -13.51
CA GLU A 139 4.27 5.57 -13.34
C GLU A 139 2.78 5.21 -13.13
N PRO A 140 2.18 5.55 -11.99
CA PRO A 140 0.75 5.40 -11.77
C PRO A 140 -0.05 6.37 -12.64
N LEU A 141 -1.01 5.86 -13.39
CA LEU A 141 -1.86 6.65 -14.30
C LEU A 141 -3.23 6.96 -13.69
N ARG A 142 -3.89 5.95 -13.11
CA ARG A 142 -5.20 6.09 -12.46
C ARG A 142 -5.51 4.93 -11.52
N LEU A 143 -6.37 5.17 -10.54
CA LEU A 143 -7.04 4.11 -9.80
C LEU A 143 -8.07 3.43 -10.74
N ILE A 144 -8.10 2.10 -10.76
CA ILE A 144 -9.06 1.33 -11.57
C ILE A 144 -9.98 0.46 -10.72
N ALA A 145 -9.60 0.06 -9.50
CA ALA A 145 -10.53 -0.67 -8.65
C ALA A 145 -10.35 -0.42 -7.15
N VAL A 146 -11.44 -0.58 -6.40
CA VAL A 146 -11.48 -0.71 -4.94
C VAL A 146 -12.21 -2.00 -4.60
N LEU A 147 -11.46 -3.00 -4.14
CA LEU A 147 -11.94 -4.36 -3.94
C LEU A 147 -12.04 -4.70 -2.45
N ASP A 148 -13.21 -5.15 -2.00
CA ASP A 148 -13.42 -5.75 -0.67
C ASP A 148 -12.97 -7.21 -0.70
N GLY A 149 -11.78 -7.45 -0.16
CA GLY A 149 -11.17 -8.77 -0.22
C GLY A 149 -11.84 -9.81 0.66
N LEU A 150 -12.57 -9.40 1.70
CA LEU A 150 -13.35 -10.34 2.51
C LEU A 150 -14.61 -10.77 1.75
N ARG A 151 -15.25 -9.83 1.04
CA ARG A 151 -16.42 -10.12 0.19
C ARG A 151 -16.07 -10.99 -1.01
N LEU A 152 -14.94 -10.70 -1.67
CA LEU A 152 -14.47 -11.43 -2.84
C LEU A 152 -13.74 -12.74 -2.45
N GLY A 153 -13.50 -12.96 -1.15
CA GLY A 153 -12.99 -14.22 -0.62
C GLY A 153 -11.49 -14.46 -0.82
N PHE A 154 -10.74 -13.46 -1.31
CA PHE A 154 -9.28 -13.57 -1.46
C PHE A 154 -8.50 -13.26 -0.18
N THR A 155 -9.17 -12.79 0.87
CA THR A 155 -8.59 -12.61 2.21
C THR A 155 -9.57 -13.04 3.30
N ARG A 156 -9.00 -13.49 4.43
CA ARG A 156 -9.74 -13.89 5.63
C ARG A 156 -9.88 -12.77 6.65
N VAL A 157 -9.29 -11.61 6.39
CA VAL A 157 -9.38 -10.38 7.21
C VAL A 157 -10.06 -9.27 6.41
N PRO A 158 -10.83 -8.37 7.06
CA PRO A 158 -11.39 -7.20 6.39
C PRO A 158 -10.29 -6.37 5.74
N LEU A 159 -10.38 -6.17 4.42
CA LEU A 159 -9.36 -5.53 3.62
C LEU A 159 -9.98 -4.83 2.41
N TYR A 160 -9.54 -3.60 2.15
CA TYR A 160 -9.77 -2.91 0.88
C TYR A 160 -8.48 -2.92 0.06
N SER A 161 -8.55 -3.43 -1.17
CA SER A 161 -7.44 -3.42 -2.12
C SER A 161 -7.67 -2.32 -3.15
N LEU A 162 -6.74 -1.36 -3.22
CA LEU A 162 -6.75 -0.28 -4.19
C LEU A 162 -5.88 -0.69 -5.38
N LEU A 163 -6.49 -0.92 -6.54
CA LEU A 163 -5.79 -1.37 -7.74
C LEU A 163 -5.53 -0.18 -8.67
N PHE A 164 -4.26 0.08 -8.99
CA PHE A 164 -3.84 1.16 -9.87
C PHE A 164 -3.42 0.61 -11.23
N HIS A 165 -3.83 1.30 -12.29
CA HIS A 165 -3.21 1.14 -13.61
C HIS A 165 -1.93 1.99 -13.66
N CYS A 166 -0.85 1.34 -14.05
CA CYS A 166 0.49 1.88 -14.14
C CYS A 166 1.10 1.56 -15.51
N ARG A 167 2.04 2.39 -15.92
CA ARG A 167 2.88 2.15 -17.09
C ARG A 167 4.32 1.90 -16.66
N ALA A 168 4.98 0.90 -17.26
CA ALA A 168 6.41 0.72 -17.10
C ALA A 168 7.16 1.89 -17.77
N ILE A 169 8.10 2.50 -17.04
CA ILE A 169 8.91 3.63 -17.53
C ILE A 169 10.41 3.35 -17.52
N GLY A 170 10.83 2.18 -17.03
CA GLY A 170 12.22 1.77 -16.94
C GLY A 170 12.42 0.61 -15.98
N GLY A 171 13.67 0.44 -15.53
CA GLY A 171 14.07 -0.66 -14.64
C GLY A 171 14.50 -1.92 -15.38
N GLU A 172 14.93 -2.91 -14.61
CA GLU A 172 15.36 -4.23 -15.11
C GLU A 172 14.54 -5.30 -14.38
N LEU A 173 13.93 -6.19 -15.16
CA LEU A 173 13.06 -7.22 -14.63
C LEU A 173 13.88 -8.20 -13.76
N ARG A 174 13.67 -8.14 -12.45
CA ARG A 174 14.38 -8.94 -11.46
C ARG A 174 13.47 -9.23 -10.26
N ALA A 175 13.22 -10.50 -10.02
CA ALA A 175 12.45 -10.93 -8.86
C ALA A 175 13.16 -10.57 -7.55
N HIS A 176 12.38 -10.10 -6.57
CA HIS A 176 12.88 -9.94 -5.20
C HIS A 176 13.35 -11.30 -4.65
N PRO A 177 14.58 -11.42 -4.13
CA PRO A 177 15.21 -12.71 -3.82
C PRO A 177 14.53 -13.49 -2.68
N LEU A 178 13.71 -12.83 -1.86
CA LEU A 178 13.03 -13.44 -0.72
C LEU A 178 11.52 -13.56 -0.89
N GLU A 179 10.91 -12.67 -1.67
CA GLU A 179 9.45 -12.53 -1.74
C GLU A 179 8.87 -13.15 -3.02
N CYS A 180 9.65 -13.11 -4.10
CA CYS A 180 9.22 -13.54 -5.42
C CYS A 180 10.09 -14.70 -5.93
N ALA A 181 9.47 -15.83 -6.24
CA ALA A 181 10.14 -16.95 -6.92
C ALA A 181 10.41 -16.66 -8.40
N ALA A 182 9.58 -15.81 -9.03
CA ALA A 182 9.72 -15.39 -10.41
C ALA A 182 8.95 -14.09 -10.65
N VAL A 183 9.29 -13.39 -11.74
CA VAL A 183 8.55 -12.24 -12.28
C VAL A 183 8.52 -12.35 -13.79
N GLY A 184 7.49 -11.81 -14.45
CA GLY A 184 7.34 -11.91 -15.89
C GLY A 184 6.32 -10.95 -16.46
N TRP A 185 6.40 -10.74 -17.78
CA TRP A 185 5.41 -10.07 -18.59
C TRP A 185 4.53 -11.11 -19.27
N PHE A 186 3.22 -10.90 -19.26
CA PHE A 186 2.26 -11.87 -19.80
C PHE A 186 1.13 -11.17 -20.54
N ALA A 187 0.83 -11.65 -21.75
CA ALA A 187 -0.34 -11.23 -22.52
C ALA A 187 -1.63 -11.82 -21.94
N GLU A 188 -2.78 -11.21 -22.24
CA GLU A 188 -4.09 -11.65 -21.74
C GLU A 188 -4.42 -13.11 -22.10
N ASP A 189 -3.97 -13.57 -23.27
CA ASP A 189 -4.20 -14.91 -23.79
C ASP A 189 -3.10 -15.93 -23.43
N ASP A 190 -2.04 -15.51 -22.75
CA ASP A 190 -0.93 -16.36 -22.29
C ASP A 190 -0.54 -16.10 -20.83
N MET A 191 -1.56 -15.93 -19.99
CA MET A 191 -1.37 -15.71 -18.55
C MET A 191 -0.84 -16.98 -17.85
N PRO A 192 0.03 -16.83 -16.83
CA PRO A 192 0.64 -17.96 -16.15
C PRO A 192 -0.38 -18.64 -15.23
N PHE A 193 -0.05 -19.84 -14.73
CA PHE A 193 -0.89 -20.56 -13.76
C PHE A 193 -0.06 -21.09 -12.58
N PRO A 194 -0.60 -21.12 -11.34
CA PRO A 194 -1.92 -20.62 -10.92
C PRO A 194 -1.96 -19.11 -10.67
N LEU A 195 -3.11 -18.48 -10.89
CA LEU A 195 -3.35 -17.05 -10.61
C LEU A 195 -4.24 -16.84 -9.38
N ALA A 196 -3.98 -15.79 -8.61
CA ALA A 196 -4.83 -15.38 -7.51
C ALA A 196 -5.98 -14.49 -8.01
N GLY A 197 -7.21 -15.00 -7.92
CA GLY A 197 -8.43 -14.19 -8.09
C GLY A 197 -8.60 -13.55 -9.46
N GLU A 198 -7.98 -14.12 -10.50
CA GLU A 198 -7.95 -13.63 -11.89
C GLU A 198 -9.31 -13.09 -12.36
N GLN A 199 -10.39 -13.83 -12.12
CA GLN A 199 -11.75 -13.48 -12.53
C GLN A 199 -12.26 -12.14 -11.97
N HIS A 200 -11.64 -11.63 -10.90
CA HIS A 200 -12.05 -10.39 -10.25
C HIS A 200 -11.37 -9.15 -10.80
N TRP A 201 -10.25 -9.30 -11.52
CA TRP A 201 -9.44 -8.16 -11.95
C TRP A 201 -8.97 -8.24 -13.40
N SER A 202 -8.73 -9.42 -13.97
CA SER A 202 -8.04 -9.58 -15.27
C SER A 202 -8.76 -8.86 -16.43
N PRO A 203 -10.08 -9.08 -16.67
CA PRO A 203 -10.75 -8.38 -17.78
C PRO A 203 -10.70 -6.85 -17.64
N HIS A 204 -10.83 -6.35 -16.41
CA HIS A 204 -10.80 -4.91 -16.13
C HIS A 204 -9.38 -4.32 -16.25
N ALA A 205 -8.37 -5.09 -15.82
CA ALA A 205 -6.96 -4.74 -15.93
C ALA A 205 -6.54 -4.63 -17.40
N PHE A 206 -6.81 -5.64 -18.23
CA PHE A 206 -6.43 -5.63 -19.63
C PHE A 206 -7.21 -4.61 -20.47
N ALA A 207 -8.48 -4.34 -20.15
CA ALA A 207 -9.20 -3.21 -20.73
C ALA A 207 -8.48 -1.87 -20.42
N ALA A 208 -8.00 -1.68 -19.19
CA ALA A 208 -7.24 -0.50 -18.82
C ALA A 208 -5.91 -0.41 -19.59
N LEU A 209 -5.20 -1.52 -19.77
CA LEU A 209 -3.93 -1.60 -20.50
C LEU A 209 -4.10 -1.22 -21.97
N ARG A 210 -5.17 -1.68 -22.62
CA ARG A 210 -5.52 -1.32 -24.01
C ARG A 210 -5.96 0.14 -24.19
N GLY A 211 -5.97 0.94 -23.11
CA GLY A 211 -6.39 2.33 -23.14
C GLY A 211 -7.91 2.52 -23.25
N GLU A 212 -8.70 1.48 -22.99
CA GLU A 212 -10.14 1.61 -22.93
C GLU A 212 -10.55 2.54 -21.79
N GLU A 213 -11.70 3.20 -21.95
CA GLU A 213 -12.30 4.00 -20.88
C GLU A 213 -12.90 3.03 -19.84
N VAL A 214 -12.24 2.94 -18.68
CA VAL A 214 -12.69 2.11 -17.57
C VAL A 214 -13.05 3.01 -16.40
N ASP A 215 -14.29 2.88 -15.91
CA ASP A 215 -14.70 3.44 -14.63
C ASP A 215 -13.97 2.72 -13.49
N VAL A 216 -13.86 3.38 -12.33
CA VAL A 216 -13.34 2.71 -11.13
C VAL A 216 -14.31 1.60 -10.73
N PHE A 217 -13.88 0.34 -10.82
CA PHE A 217 -14.65 -0.81 -10.36
C PHE A 217 -14.68 -0.88 -8.83
N PHE A 218 -15.85 -1.10 -8.25
CA PHE A 218 -16.00 -1.29 -6.80
C PHE A 218 -17.19 -2.17 -6.48
N ASP A 219 -17.13 -2.81 -5.31
CA ASP A 219 -18.21 -3.65 -4.79
C ASP A 219 -19.49 -2.84 -4.54
N ARG A 220 -20.55 -3.11 -5.32
CA ARG A 220 -21.85 -2.43 -5.16
C ARG A 220 -22.45 -2.70 -3.76
N PRO A 221 -23.12 -1.72 -3.13
CA PRO A 221 -23.79 -1.92 -1.85
C PRO A 221 -24.77 -3.10 -1.89
N ARG A 222 -24.82 -3.92 -0.84
CA ARG A 222 -25.83 -4.97 -0.72
C ARG A 222 -27.22 -4.37 -0.49
N ASN A 223 -28.27 -5.09 -0.86
CA ASN A 223 -29.65 -4.69 -0.57
C ASN A 223 -30.43 -5.83 0.15
N PRO A 224 -30.75 -5.69 1.44
CA PRO A 224 -30.34 -4.61 2.33
C PRO A 224 -28.84 -4.70 2.69
N THR A 225 -28.21 -3.57 3.05
CA THR A 225 -26.75 -3.46 3.23
C THR A 225 -26.15 -4.44 4.25
N TRP A 226 -26.96 -4.90 5.21
CA TRP A 226 -26.56 -5.82 6.28
C TRP A 226 -26.85 -7.31 6.02
N ARG A 227 -27.41 -7.70 4.86
CA ARG A 227 -27.66 -9.11 4.51
C ARG A 227 -26.71 -9.60 3.42
N GLY A 228 -26.16 -10.80 3.59
CA GLY A 228 -25.34 -11.48 2.58
C GLY A 228 -26.19 -12.02 1.43
N GLY A 229 -25.64 -11.96 0.23
CA GLY A 229 -26.23 -12.37 -1.05
C GLY A 229 -25.42 -11.76 -2.20
N GLU A 230 -25.36 -12.44 -3.35
CA GLU A 230 -24.75 -11.87 -4.56
C GLU A 230 -25.43 -10.53 -4.90
N PRO A 231 -24.67 -9.50 -5.31
CA PRO A 231 -25.29 -8.28 -5.84
C PRO A 231 -26.11 -8.66 -7.08
N ASP A 232 -27.38 -8.25 -7.12
CA ASP A 232 -28.21 -8.27 -8.34
C ASP A 232 -27.51 -7.54 -9.51
#